data_AF-A0A6M2AWS0-F1
#
_entry.id   AF-A0A6M2AWS0-F1
#
_cell.length_a   1.000
_cell.length_b   1.000
_cell.length_c   1.000
_cell.angle_alpha   90.00
_cell.angle_beta   90.00
_cell.angle_gamma   90.00
#
_symmetry.space_group_name_H-M   'P 1'
#
loop_
_entity.id
_entity.type
_entity.pdbx_description
1 polymer ?
#
loop_
_entity_poly.entity_id
_entity_poly.type
_entity_poly.pdbx_seq_one_letter_code
_entity_poly.pdbx_strand_id
1 'polypeptide(L)'
;MRRYILVFLFSFSCFASAQTVSCGELMGFIKSEGMYSSGISSYTLDSSWLKNVTLYSYDLKYYVIAEIKANKYSYGSKSYIFCNIPISNWSNFKNGGYGDSDSYGERFHKYIFNYQCACN
;
A
#
# COMPACT_ATOMS: atom_id res chain seq x y z
N MET A 1 -31.94 15.52 54.70
CA MET A 1 -30.81 16.24 54.09
C MET A 1 -29.89 15.25 53.40
N ARG A 2 -29.62 15.52 52.11
CA ARG A 2 -28.67 14.94 51.13
C ARG A 2 -27.97 13.60 51.45
N ARG A 3 -28.33 12.56 50.68
CA ARG A 3 -27.49 11.38 50.40
C ARG A 3 -26.53 11.74 49.27
N TYR A 4 -25.22 11.70 49.52
CA TYR A 4 -24.20 11.90 48.50
C TYR A 4 -23.82 10.53 47.91
N ILE A 5 -24.27 10.26 46.69
CA ILE A 5 -23.84 9.10 45.90
C ILE A 5 -22.50 9.48 45.24
N LEU A 6 -21.41 8.90 45.73
CA LEU A 6 -20.09 9.00 45.11
C LEU A 6 -20.07 8.16 43.84
N VAL A 7 -20.21 8.81 42.69
CA VAL A 7 -20.03 8.20 41.37
C VAL A 7 -18.53 8.08 41.10
N PHE A 8 -17.97 6.89 41.33
CA PHE A 8 -16.59 6.56 41.00
C PHE A 8 -16.51 6.34 39.48
N LEU A 9 -16.22 7.39 38.72
CA LEU A 9 -15.93 7.31 37.28
C LEU A 9 -14.59 6.60 37.11
N PHE A 10 -14.65 5.29 36.87
CA PHE A 10 -13.50 4.49 36.47
C PHE A 10 -13.12 4.88 35.03
N SER A 11 -12.32 5.93 34.89
CA SER A 11 -11.71 6.35 33.64
C SER A 11 -10.71 5.28 33.19
N PHE A 12 -11.20 4.29 32.46
CA PHE A 12 -10.38 3.29 31.78
C PHE A 12 -9.69 3.98 30.58
N SER A 13 -8.55 4.61 30.84
CA SER A 13 -7.67 5.09 29.79
C SER A 13 -7.06 3.87 29.09
N CYS A 14 -7.68 3.44 27.98
CA CYS A 14 -7.08 2.50 27.05
C CYS A 14 -5.81 3.15 26.48
N PHE A 15 -4.66 2.77 27.02
CA PHE A 15 -3.38 2.99 26.35
C PHE A 15 -3.36 2.06 25.13
N ALA A 16 -3.81 2.57 23.98
CA ALA A 16 -3.64 1.88 22.71
C ALA A 16 -2.16 1.95 22.33
N SER A 17 -1.41 0.91 22.65
CA SER A 17 -0.06 0.73 22.13
C SER A 17 -0.15 0.54 20.62
N ALA A 18 0.34 1.50 19.84
CA ALA A 18 0.46 1.35 18.39
C ALA A 18 1.51 0.25 18.11
N GLN A 19 1.05 -0.98 17.90
CA GLN A 19 1.92 -2.06 17.45
C GLN A 19 2.34 -1.76 16.00
N THR A 20 3.65 -1.69 15.75
CA THR A 20 4.19 -1.53 14.41
C THR A 20 4.04 -2.86 13.67
N VAL A 21 3.13 -2.91 12.70
CA VAL A 21 2.92 -4.10 11.85
C VAL A 21 4.09 -4.24 10.87
N SER A 22 4.58 -5.47 10.67
CA SER A 22 5.64 -5.66 9.68
C SER A 22 5.12 -5.53 8.25
N CYS A 23 5.95 -5.06 7.32
CA CYS A 23 5.50 -4.94 5.93
C CYS A 23 5.14 -6.31 5.32
N GLY A 24 5.81 -7.37 5.76
CA GLY A 24 5.53 -8.74 5.35
C GLY A 24 4.14 -9.21 5.78
N GLU A 25 3.79 -9.01 7.05
CA GLU A 25 2.48 -9.35 7.59
C GLU A 25 1.36 -8.55 6.92
N LEU A 26 1.55 -7.24 6.74
CA LEU A 26 0.57 -6.39 6.07
C LEU A 26 0.34 -6.84 4.62
N MET A 27 1.41 -7.12 3.87
CA MET A 27 1.28 -7.67 2.51
C MET A 27 0.56 -9.02 2.51
N GLY A 28 0.88 -9.90 3.45
CA GLY A 28 0.24 -11.21 3.59
C GLY A 28 -1.26 -11.06 3.84
N PHE A 29 -1.63 -10.18 4.77
CA PHE A 29 -3.01 -9.85 5.09
C PHE A 29 -3.77 -9.31 3.87
N ILE A 30 -3.23 -8.28 3.19
CA ILE A 30 -3.88 -7.69 2.01
C ILE A 30 -4.01 -8.70 0.86
N LYS A 31 -3.05 -9.63 0.71
CA LYS A 31 -3.16 -10.70 -0.30
C LYS A 31 -4.22 -11.76 0.06
N SER A 32 -4.44 -12.01 1.35
CA SER A 32 -5.42 -12.99 1.85
C SER A 32 -6.83 -12.43 1.88
N GLU A 33 -7.00 -11.26 2.50
CA GLU A 33 -8.31 -10.68 2.81
C GLU A 33 -8.73 -9.57 1.83
N GLY A 34 -7.77 -8.99 1.11
CA GLY A 34 -8.04 -7.94 0.13
C GLY A 34 -8.56 -8.51 -1.18
N MET A 35 -9.47 -7.76 -1.82
CA MET A 35 -9.96 -8.09 -3.15
C MET A 35 -8.95 -7.64 -4.21
N TYR A 36 -8.42 -8.59 -4.98
CA TYR A 36 -7.64 -8.29 -6.18
C TYR A 36 -8.46 -7.41 -7.13
N SER A 37 -7.90 -6.28 -7.56
CA SER A 37 -8.57 -5.36 -8.48
C SER A 37 -7.96 -5.41 -9.88
N SER A 38 -6.64 -5.25 -9.99
CA SER A 38 -5.93 -5.33 -11.28
C SER A 38 -4.43 -5.43 -11.08
N GLY A 39 -3.66 -5.77 -12.12
CA GLY A 39 -2.21 -5.78 -12.07
C GLY A 39 -1.57 -5.57 -13.43
N ILE A 40 -0.29 -5.21 -13.43
CA ILE A 40 0.56 -5.06 -14.61
C ILE A 40 1.79 -5.92 -14.42
N SER A 41 1.94 -6.92 -15.28
CA SER A 41 3.02 -7.90 -15.22
C SER A 41 4.28 -7.38 -15.91
N SER A 42 5.41 -8.07 -15.67
CA SER A 42 6.71 -7.73 -16.26
C SER A 42 6.68 -7.54 -17.78
N TYR A 43 5.89 -8.36 -18.49
CA TYR A 43 5.76 -8.29 -19.94
C TYR A 43 5.20 -6.95 -20.41
N THR A 44 4.17 -6.45 -19.72
CA THR A 44 3.56 -5.15 -20.05
C THR A 44 4.35 -3.98 -19.48
N LEU A 45 4.97 -4.16 -18.31
CA LEU A 45 5.76 -3.10 -17.67
C LEU A 45 7.01 -2.71 -18.46
N ASP A 46 7.62 -3.67 -19.18
CA ASP A 46 8.90 -3.54 -19.89
C ASP A 46 9.92 -2.66 -19.13
N SER A 47 10.03 -2.90 -17.83
CA SER A 47 10.78 -2.03 -16.92
C SER A 47 12.07 -2.70 -16.47
N SER A 48 13.17 -1.96 -16.49
CA SER A 48 14.45 -2.39 -15.89
C SER A 48 14.40 -2.47 -14.37
N TRP A 49 13.36 -1.90 -13.74
CA TRP A 49 13.24 -1.74 -12.30
C TRP A 49 11.99 -2.43 -11.72
N LEU A 50 10.82 -2.28 -12.35
CA LEU A 50 9.59 -2.96 -11.93
C LEU A 50 9.47 -4.34 -12.56
N LYS A 51 9.08 -5.34 -11.76
CA LYS A 51 8.78 -6.70 -12.22
C LYS A 51 7.29 -6.98 -12.25
N ASN A 52 6.54 -6.56 -11.24
CA ASN A 52 5.09 -6.74 -11.19
C ASN A 52 4.47 -5.67 -10.29
N VAL A 53 3.29 -5.17 -10.64
CA VAL A 53 2.57 -4.21 -9.79
C VAL A 53 1.10 -4.61 -9.71
N THR A 54 0.62 -4.91 -8.51
CA THR A 54 -0.74 -5.39 -8.28
C THR A 54 -1.51 -4.44 -7.36
N LEU A 55 -2.73 -4.07 -7.76
CA LEU A 55 -3.70 -3.32 -6.98
C LEU A 55 -4.66 -4.27 -6.25
N TYR A 56 -4.82 -4.04 -4.96
CA TYR A 56 -5.83 -4.64 -4.10
C TYR A 56 -6.73 -3.56 -3.51
N SER A 57 -7.95 -3.94 -3.17
CA SER A 57 -8.88 -3.12 -2.40
C SER A 57 -9.28 -3.83 -1.12
N TYR A 58 -9.29 -3.10 -0.01
CA TYR A 58 -9.72 -3.59 1.30
C TYR A 58 -10.25 -2.41 2.11
N ASP A 59 -11.40 -2.56 2.75
CA ASP A 59 -12.03 -1.51 3.57
C ASP A 59 -12.10 -0.13 2.87
N LEU A 60 -12.60 -0.12 1.62
CA LEU A 60 -12.71 1.07 0.75
C LEU A 60 -11.38 1.81 0.47
N LYS A 61 -10.25 1.20 0.80
CA LYS A 61 -8.90 1.70 0.54
C LYS A 61 -8.23 0.84 -0.52
N TYR A 62 -7.30 1.46 -1.24
CA TYR A 62 -6.49 0.76 -2.23
C TYR A 62 -5.05 0.61 -1.78
N TYR A 63 -4.50 -0.55 -2.11
CA TYR A 63 -3.15 -0.96 -1.77
C TYR A 63 -2.46 -1.43 -3.04
N VAL A 64 -1.22 -0.99 -3.25
CA VAL A 64 -0.38 -1.54 -4.32
C VAL A 64 0.73 -2.37 -3.69
N ILE A 65 0.87 -3.60 -4.19
CA ILE A 65 2.03 -4.43 -3.92
C ILE A 65 2.89 -4.46 -5.19
N ALA A 66 4.08 -3.87 -5.10
CA ALA A 66 5.02 -3.80 -6.22
C ALA A 66 6.22 -4.72 -5.97
N GLU A 67 6.53 -5.55 -6.94
CA GLU A 67 7.71 -6.38 -7.00
C GLU A 67 8.80 -5.65 -7.80
N ILE A 68 9.89 -5.31 -7.12
CA ILE A 68 10.99 -4.49 -7.65
C ILE A 68 12.22 -5.37 -7.83
N LYS A 69 12.87 -5.28 -8.98
CA LYS A 69 14.08 -6.04 -9.33
C LYS A 69 15.28 -5.49 -8.57
N ALA A 70 16.20 -6.37 -8.12
CA ALA A 70 17.45 -5.91 -7.51
C ALA A 70 18.35 -5.17 -8.52
N ASN A 71 18.30 -5.57 -9.78
CA ASN A 71 18.89 -4.87 -10.93
C ASN A 71 18.24 -5.40 -12.22
N LYS A 72 18.54 -4.78 -13.37
CA LYS A 72 17.90 -5.10 -14.66
C LYS A 72 18.08 -6.54 -15.15
N TYR A 73 19.14 -7.23 -14.71
CA TYR A 73 19.45 -8.62 -15.08
C TYR A 73 19.14 -9.62 -13.97
N SER A 74 18.67 -9.15 -12.81
CA SER A 74 18.47 -10.01 -11.66
C SER A 74 17.19 -10.84 -11.83
N TYR A 75 17.31 -12.13 -11.54
CA TYR A 75 16.14 -12.99 -11.28
C TYR A 75 15.51 -12.71 -9.92
N GLY A 76 16.26 -12.06 -9.02
CA GLY A 76 15.83 -11.68 -7.68
C GLY A 76 15.05 -10.37 -7.65
N SER A 77 14.04 -10.34 -6.79
CA SER A 77 13.15 -9.20 -6.59
C SER A 77 12.68 -9.13 -5.15
N LYS A 78 12.28 -7.94 -4.72
CA LYS A 78 11.68 -7.70 -3.41
C LYS A 78 10.32 -7.05 -3.57
N SER A 79 9.36 -7.49 -2.76
CA SER A 79 8.02 -6.90 -2.74
C SER A 79 7.95 -5.76 -1.72
N TYR A 80 7.24 -4.70 -2.10
CA TYR A 80 6.96 -3.52 -1.30
C TYR A 80 5.47 -3.22 -1.35
N ILE A 81 4.94 -2.64 -0.27
CA ILE A 81 3.53 -2.26 -0.18
C ILE A 81 3.37 -0.75 -0.03
N PHE A 82 2.38 -0.25 -0.74
CA PHE A 82 1.99 1.15 -0.82
C PHE A 82 0.50 1.24 -0.44
N CYS A 83 0.15 2.17 0.44
CA CYS A 83 -1.12 2.24 1.16
C CYS A 83 -1.93 3.48 0.78
N ASN A 84 -3.25 3.39 0.87
CA ASN A 84 -4.19 4.51 0.70
C ASN A 84 -4.04 5.22 -0.66
N ILE A 85 -3.85 4.46 -1.73
CA ILE A 85 -3.61 5.02 -3.05
C ILE A 85 -4.92 5.54 -3.64
N PRO A 86 -5.02 6.82 -4.04
CA PRO A 86 -6.17 7.30 -4.78
C PRO A 86 -6.36 6.51 -6.07
N ILE A 87 -7.59 6.10 -6.38
CA ILE A 87 -7.84 5.33 -7.60
C ILE A 87 -7.44 6.08 -8.88
N SER A 88 -7.47 7.42 -8.84
CA SER A 88 -6.96 8.28 -9.91
C SER A 88 -5.46 8.11 -10.12
N ASN A 89 -4.67 8.01 -9.05
CA ASN A 89 -3.23 7.76 -9.14
C ASN A 89 -2.92 6.40 -9.72
N TRP A 90 -3.69 5.36 -9.34
CA TRP A 90 -3.59 4.06 -9.99
C TRP A 90 -3.90 4.14 -11.49
N SER A 91 -4.98 4.81 -11.87
CA SER A 91 -5.36 5.01 -13.28
C SER A 91 -4.25 5.72 -14.06
N ASN A 92 -3.68 6.79 -13.51
CA ASN A 92 -2.60 7.54 -14.16
C ASN A 92 -1.30 6.72 -14.25
N PHE A 93 -0.99 5.90 -13.25
CA PHE A 93 0.13 4.96 -13.34
C PHE A 93 -0.07 3.96 -14.49
N LYS A 94 -1.26 3.37 -14.58
CA LYS A 94 -1.59 2.34 -15.56
C LYS A 94 -1.67 2.87 -17.00
N ASN A 95 -2.35 3.99 -17.19
CA ASN A 95 -2.72 4.50 -18.51
C ASN A 95 -1.91 5.71 -18.97
N GLY A 96 -1.17 6.36 -18.07
CA GLY A 96 -0.55 7.66 -18.32
C GLY A 96 -1.57 8.81 -18.34
N GLY A 97 -1.07 10.03 -18.13
CA GLY A 97 -1.79 11.28 -18.31
C GLY A 97 -1.13 12.17 -19.38
N TYR A 98 -1.74 13.32 -19.68
CA TYR A 98 -1.16 14.29 -20.62
C TYR A 98 0.20 14.80 -20.12
N GLY A 99 1.24 14.64 -20.94
CA GLY A 99 2.61 15.03 -20.60
C GLY A 99 3.33 14.08 -19.65
N ASP A 100 2.75 12.91 -19.35
CA ASP A 100 3.47 11.86 -18.64
C ASP A 100 4.44 11.11 -19.54
N SER A 101 5.47 10.56 -18.90
CA SER A 101 6.38 9.61 -19.54
C SER A 101 5.67 8.32 -19.89
N ASP A 102 6.11 7.70 -20.99
CA ASP A 102 5.70 6.35 -21.37
C ASP A 102 6.29 5.27 -20.45
N SER A 103 7.33 5.61 -19.68
CA SER A 103 7.97 4.70 -18.71
C SER A 103 7.09 4.44 -17.49
N TYR A 104 6.72 3.18 -17.27
CA TYR A 104 6.04 2.75 -16.05
C TYR A 104 6.85 3.06 -14.78
N GLY A 105 8.18 3.02 -14.86
CA GLY A 105 9.03 3.34 -13.71
C GLY A 105 8.88 4.80 -13.27
N GLU A 106 8.83 5.73 -14.22
CA GLU A 106 8.66 7.15 -13.94
C GLU A 106 7.23 7.46 -13.44
N ARG A 107 6.22 6.87 -14.09
CA ARG A 107 4.82 6.99 -13.61
C ARG A 107 4.64 6.39 -12.22
N PHE A 108 5.31 5.28 -11.90
CA PHE A 108 5.26 4.68 -10.58
C PHE A 108 5.85 5.62 -9.52
N HIS A 109 7.00 6.23 -9.79
CA HIS A 109 7.59 7.24 -8.89
C HIS A 109 6.66 8.44 -8.69
N LYS A 110 6.01 8.91 -9.77
CA LYS A 110 5.11 10.06 -9.72
C LYS A 110 3.82 9.79 -8.93
N TYR A 111 3.18 8.64 -9.16
CA TYR A 111 1.81 8.41 -8.67
C TYR A 111 1.69 7.45 -7.48
N ILE A 112 2.67 6.56 -7.28
CA ILE A 112 2.58 5.44 -6.33
C ILE A 112 3.65 5.51 -5.24
N PHE A 113 4.89 5.86 -5.58
CA PHE A 113 6.04 5.67 -4.69
C PHE A 113 5.93 6.39 -3.33
N ASN A 114 5.33 7.59 -3.32
CA ASN A 114 5.14 8.38 -2.10
C ASN A 114 4.08 7.82 -1.13
N TYR A 115 3.37 6.77 -1.54
CA TYR A 115 2.36 6.10 -0.72
C TYR A 115 2.93 4.91 0.05
N GLN A 116 4.25 4.80 0.22
CA GLN A 116 4.86 3.69 0.95
C GLN A 116 4.24 3.57 2.36
N CYS A 117 3.80 2.37 2.72
CA CYS A 117 3.16 2.13 4.00
C CYS A 117 4.15 2.36 5.16
N ALA A 118 3.66 2.88 6.28
CA ALA A 118 4.41 2.98 7.52
C ALA A 118 4.44 1.61 8.23
N CYS A 119 5.29 0.71 7.75
CA CYS A 119 5.53 -0.62 8.31
C CYS A 119 7.04 -0.88 8.41
N ASN A 120 7.44 -1.78 9.31
CA ASN A 120 8.85 -2.13 9.57
C ASN A 120 9.21 -3.54 9.12
#